data_AF-A0A537C9I9-F1
#
_entry.id   AF-A0A537C9I9-F1
#
_cell.length_a   1.000
_cell.length_b   1.000
_cell.length_c   1.000
_cell.angle_alpha   90.00
_cell.angle_beta   90.00
_cell.angle_gamma   90.00
#
_symmetry.space_group_name_H-M   'P 1'
#
loop_
_entity.id
_entity.type
_entity.pdbx_description
1 polymer ?
#
loop_
_entity_poly.entity_id
_entity_poly.type
_entity_poly.pdbx_seq_one_letter_code
_entity_poly.pdbx_strand_id
1 'polypeptide(L)'
;LGVRVGFHSGPVIQRDDDVFGDTVNMAARLVEQAGKGQIIISHETAELLSPAFRIFTRPLYSIQVKGKADEVGLCEVMWRPVEDRTTVAGYRPKVRAAATVLRLKYGDTEVTRRRDNDSITIGREQGCGLVVADQKASRQHCTIDWRQDKWVLKDHSTNGTYVTAEGDSEMLLRREELTLRKHGWIAFGQPRSGTTEVVEYFCD
;
A
#
# COMPACT_ATOMS: atom_id res chain seq x y z
N LEU A 1 -14.20 -25.88 6.51
CA LEU A 1 -14.64 -25.10 7.70
C LEU A 1 -13.91 -23.76 7.70
N GLY A 2 -14.50 -22.65 8.15
CA GLY A 2 -13.82 -21.34 8.20
C GLY A 2 -14.52 -20.39 9.15
N VAL A 3 -13.76 -19.80 10.07
CA VAL A 3 -14.25 -18.88 11.11
C VAL A 3 -14.50 -17.51 10.51
N ARG A 4 -15.57 -16.84 10.94
CA ARG A 4 -15.88 -15.44 10.63
C ARG A 4 -15.68 -14.63 11.90
N VAL A 5 -15.00 -13.50 11.80
CA VAL A 5 -14.71 -12.66 12.98
C VAL A 5 -15.16 -11.23 12.72
N GLY A 6 -15.85 -10.65 13.70
CA GLY A 6 -16.23 -9.25 13.75
C GLY A 6 -15.68 -8.63 15.03
N PHE A 7 -15.07 -7.46 14.94
CA PHE A 7 -14.46 -6.80 16.09
C PHE A 7 -14.81 -5.31 16.13
N HIS A 8 -15.39 -4.90 17.24
CA HIS A 8 -15.74 -3.51 17.53
C HIS A 8 -15.48 -3.23 19.00
N SER A 9 -15.17 -1.99 19.32
CA SER A 9 -14.90 -1.53 20.67
C SER A 9 -15.77 -0.35 21.02
N GLY A 10 -16.15 -0.26 22.28
CA GLY A 10 -17.07 0.75 22.80
C GLY A 10 -17.61 0.35 24.17
N PRO A 11 -18.44 1.21 24.78
CA PRO A 11 -19.02 0.96 26.09
C PRO A 11 -19.98 -0.24 26.07
N VAL A 12 -19.93 -1.04 27.14
CA VAL A 12 -20.79 -2.22 27.31
C VAL A 12 -21.39 -2.26 28.72
N ILE A 13 -22.51 -2.96 28.86
CA ILE A 13 -23.16 -3.23 30.14
C ILE A 13 -22.97 -4.72 30.44
N GLN A 14 -22.23 -5.04 31.50
CA GLN A 14 -22.08 -6.41 31.98
C GLN A 14 -23.12 -6.70 33.07
N ARG A 15 -23.81 -7.84 32.95
CA ARG A 15 -24.71 -8.37 33.99
C ARG A 15 -24.45 -9.85 34.14
N ASP A 16 -24.14 -10.26 35.36
CA ASP A 16 -23.71 -11.63 35.67
C ASP A 16 -22.60 -12.07 34.69
N ASP A 17 -22.82 -13.18 33.98
CA ASP A 17 -21.89 -13.76 33.02
C ASP A 17 -22.13 -13.32 31.55
N ASP A 18 -22.93 -12.27 31.30
CA ASP A 18 -23.30 -11.81 29.95
C ASP A 18 -23.06 -10.30 29.72
N VAL A 19 -22.91 -9.92 28.45
CA VAL A 19 -22.53 -8.56 28.01
C VAL A 19 -23.55 -8.02 27.00
N PHE A 20 -24.08 -6.83 27.28
CA PHE A 20 -25.14 -6.19 26.50
C PHE A 20 -24.74 -4.79 26.02
N GLY A 21 -25.41 -4.33 24.98
CA GLY A 21 -25.31 -2.95 24.48
C GLY A 21 -25.05 -2.86 22.98
N ASP A 22 -25.08 -1.64 22.46
CA ASP A 22 -24.92 -1.37 21.03
C ASP A 22 -23.57 -1.83 20.48
N THR A 23 -22.51 -1.79 21.30
CA THR A 23 -21.19 -2.29 20.92
C THR A 23 -21.21 -3.79 20.60
N VAL A 24 -21.96 -4.60 21.35
CA VAL A 24 -22.09 -6.05 21.11
C VAL A 24 -22.93 -6.31 19.86
N ASN A 25 -24.03 -5.57 19.69
CA ASN A 25 -24.87 -5.64 18.49
C ASN A 25 -24.08 -5.29 17.22
N MET A 26 -23.22 -4.26 17.29
CA MET A 26 -22.33 -3.91 16.20
C MET A 26 -21.34 -5.04 15.90
N ALA A 27 -20.67 -5.59 16.91
CA ALA A 27 -19.72 -6.68 16.71
C ALA A 27 -20.38 -7.88 16.01
N ALA A 28 -21.59 -8.26 16.43
CA ALA A 28 -22.38 -9.32 15.77
C ALA A 28 -22.69 -8.97 14.30
N ARG A 29 -23.07 -7.71 14.02
CA ARG A 29 -23.33 -7.25 12.65
C ARG A 29 -22.10 -7.31 11.75
N LEU A 30 -20.92 -7.01 12.30
CA LEU A 30 -19.65 -7.14 11.56
C LEU A 30 -19.35 -8.60 11.21
N VAL A 31 -19.68 -9.56 12.09
CA VAL A 31 -19.56 -11.01 11.80
C VAL A 31 -20.44 -11.41 10.61
N GLU A 32 -21.63 -10.82 10.47
CA GLU A 32 -22.51 -11.09 9.33
C GLU A 32 -21.96 -10.56 8.01
N GLN A 33 -21.18 -9.47 8.05
CA GLN A 33 -20.49 -8.94 6.88
C GLN A 33 -19.23 -9.75 6.52
N ALA A 34 -18.66 -10.49 7.47
CA ALA A 34 -17.43 -11.24 7.28
C ALA A 34 -17.65 -12.53 6.46
N GLY A 35 -16.84 -12.72 5.42
CA GLY A 35 -16.68 -13.98 4.72
C GLY A 35 -15.91 -15.03 5.54
N LYS A 36 -15.93 -16.30 5.08
CA LYS A 36 -15.18 -17.39 5.73
C LYS A 36 -13.68 -17.07 5.76
N GLY A 37 -13.08 -17.05 6.95
CA GLY A 37 -11.68 -16.72 7.17
C GLY A 37 -11.39 -15.21 7.19
N GLN A 38 -12.41 -14.36 7.14
CA GLN A 38 -12.27 -12.91 7.15
C GLN A 38 -12.47 -12.35 8.56
N ILE A 39 -11.76 -11.26 8.85
CA ILE A 39 -11.89 -10.47 10.09
C ILE A 39 -12.31 -9.07 9.70
N ILE A 40 -13.51 -8.66 10.09
CA ILE A 40 -14.05 -7.32 9.84
C ILE A 40 -14.04 -6.51 11.13
N ILE A 41 -13.59 -5.26 11.05
CA ILE A 41 -13.55 -4.32 12.16
C ILE A 41 -14.19 -2.99 11.74
N SER A 42 -14.72 -2.20 12.68
CA SER A 42 -15.16 -0.83 12.37
C SER A 42 -13.98 0.12 12.20
N HIS A 43 -14.12 1.16 11.39
CA HIS A 43 -13.10 2.21 11.21
C HIS A 43 -12.66 2.84 12.53
N GLU A 44 -13.62 3.22 13.39
CA GLU A 44 -13.37 3.77 14.73
C GLU A 44 -12.45 2.87 15.57
N THR A 45 -12.75 1.57 15.61
CA THR A 45 -11.91 0.59 16.33
C THR A 45 -10.54 0.38 15.65
N ALA A 46 -10.46 0.49 14.32
CA ALA A 46 -9.18 0.43 13.61
C ALA A 46 -8.27 1.61 13.99
N GLU A 47 -8.84 2.81 14.17
CA GLU A 47 -8.12 3.99 14.63
C GLU A 47 -7.60 3.85 16.06
N LEU A 48 -8.15 2.95 16.88
CA LEU A 48 -7.64 2.69 18.23
C LEU A 48 -6.45 1.71 18.25
N LEU A 49 -6.17 1.01 17.14
CA LEU A 49 -5.04 0.10 17.07
C LEU A 49 -3.71 0.86 17.10
N SER A 50 -2.65 0.22 17.61
CA SER A 50 -1.29 0.76 17.50
C SER A 50 -0.87 0.90 16.03
N PRO A 51 0.06 1.81 15.68
CA PRO A 51 0.53 1.97 14.30
C PRO A 51 0.99 0.65 13.65
N ALA A 52 1.67 -0.21 14.42
CA ALA A 52 2.14 -1.52 13.96
C ALA A 52 1.01 -2.50 13.61
N PHE A 53 -0.21 -2.31 14.13
CA PHE A 53 -1.37 -3.13 13.78
C PHE A 53 -2.28 -2.46 12.75
N ARG A 54 -2.32 -1.13 12.68
CA ARG A 54 -3.07 -0.39 11.65
C ARG A 54 -2.59 -0.74 10.23
N ILE A 55 -1.30 -1.03 10.03
CA ILE A 55 -0.76 -1.45 8.72
C ILE A 55 -1.38 -2.75 8.19
N PHE A 56 -1.93 -3.59 9.06
CA PHE A 56 -2.61 -4.83 8.68
C PHE A 56 -4.10 -4.63 8.45
N THR A 57 -4.60 -3.39 8.50
CA THR A 57 -6.00 -3.06 8.25
C THR A 57 -6.18 -2.41 6.88
N ARG A 58 -7.27 -2.73 6.19
CA ARG A 58 -7.67 -2.05 4.95
C ARG A 58 -9.09 -1.51 5.08
N PRO A 59 -9.37 -0.24 4.71
CA PRO A 59 -10.73 0.25 4.60
C PRO A 59 -11.54 -0.56 3.58
N LEU A 60 -12.83 -0.70 3.84
CA LEU A 60 -13.83 -1.30 2.95
C LEU A 60 -14.92 -0.26 2.63
N TYR A 61 -16.15 -0.72 2.39
CA TYR A 61 -17.33 0.12 2.25
C TYR A 61 -17.92 0.47 3.62
N SER A 62 -18.78 1.49 3.65
CA SER A 62 -19.57 1.82 4.84
C SER A 62 -20.92 1.11 4.84
N ILE A 63 -21.44 0.81 6.03
CA ILE A 63 -22.79 0.26 6.20
C ILE A 63 -23.68 1.20 7.01
N GLN A 64 -24.95 1.22 6.64
CA GLN A 64 -26.00 1.83 7.43
C GLN A 64 -26.37 0.89 8.58
N VAL A 65 -26.32 1.39 9.81
CA VAL A 65 -26.65 0.62 11.02
C VAL A 65 -27.90 1.20 11.66
N LYS A 66 -28.93 0.35 11.81
CA LYS A 66 -30.20 0.73 12.41
C LYS A 66 -29.96 1.29 13.82
N GLY A 67 -30.28 2.56 14.03
CA GLY A 67 -30.10 3.25 15.31
C GLY A 67 -28.89 4.18 15.40
N LYS A 68 -27.97 4.18 14.41
CA LYS A 68 -26.95 5.23 14.25
C LYS A 68 -27.38 6.22 13.16
N ALA A 69 -27.08 7.51 13.38
CA ALA A 69 -27.37 8.59 12.42
C ALA A 69 -26.35 8.60 11.25
N ASP A 70 -25.11 8.18 11.52
CA ASP A 70 -24.01 8.19 10.56
C ASP A 70 -23.66 6.79 10.05
N GLU A 71 -23.16 6.73 8.82
CA GLU A 71 -22.63 5.51 8.22
C GLU A 71 -21.40 5.00 8.96
N VAL A 72 -21.36 3.68 9.18
CA VAL A 72 -20.22 3.03 9.85
C VAL A 72 -19.26 2.49 8.80
N GLY A 73 -18.10 3.12 8.70
CA GLY A 73 -17.01 2.63 7.87
C GLY A 73 -16.49 1.28 8.36
N LEU A 74 -16.29 0.34 7.44
CA LEU A 74 -15.73 -0.98 7.74
C LEU A 74 -14.25 -1.05 7.34
N CYS A 75 -13.51 -1.91 8.01
CA CYS A 75 -12.13 -2.27 7.70
C CYS A 75 -11.96 -3.79 7.80
N GLU A 76 -11.03 -4.37 7.05
CA GLU A 76 -10.64 -5.77 7.18
C GLU A 76 -9.23 -5.90 7.76
N VAL A 77 -9.04 -6.86 8.66
CA VAL A 77 -7.72 -7.23 9.19
C VAL A 77 -7.13 -8.38 8.36
N MET A 78 -5.98 -8.12 7.77
CA MET A 78 -5.22 -9.06 6.95
C MET A 78 -4.32 -9.93 7.84
N TRP A 79 -4.76 -11.15 8.17
CA TRP A 79 -4.09 -12.04 9.14
C TRP A 79 -3.40 -13.28 8.52
N ARG A 80 -3.48 -13.48 7.20
CA ARG A 80 -2.80 -14.59 6.49
C ARG A 80 -1.95 -14.08 5.32
N PRO A 81 -0.76 -14.67 5.07
CA PRO A 81 -0.06 -14.54 3.79
C PRO A 81 -0.87 -15.25 2.70
N VAL A 82 -0.99 -14.61 1.53
CA VAL A 82 -1.86 -15.07 0.43
C VAL A 82 -1.13 -16.13 -0.38
N GLU A 83 -1.25 -17.40 0.01
CA GLU A 83 -0.94 -18.54 -0.85
C GLU A 83 -2.21 -19.35 -1.14
N ASP A 84 -2.42 -19.59 -2.43
CA ASP A 84 -3.40 -20.46 -3.08
C ASP A 84 -4.90 -20.24 -2.80
N ARG A 85 -5.64 -19.85 -3.87
CA ARG A 85 -6.97 -20.43 -4.20
C ARG A 85 -7.58 -19.98 -5.54
N THR A 86 -7.52 -20.88 -6.52
CA THR A 86 -8.60 -21.14 -7.49
C THR A 86 -9.75 -21.83 -6.74
N THR A 87 -10.97 -21.28 -6.67
CA THR A 87 -12.11 -21.64 -7.54
C THR A 87 -13.38 -20.88 -7.11
N VAL A 88 -14.16 -20.48 -8.14
CA VAL A 88 -15.61 -20.19 -8.25
C VAL A 88 -16.24 -18.96 -7.58
N ALA A 89 -16.79 -18.12 -8.48
CA ALA A 89 -17.91 -17.16 -8.44
C ALA A 89 -18.47 -16.70 -7.07
N GLY A 90 -18.31 -15.40 -6.83
CA GLY A 90 -18.92 -14.66 -5.74
C GLY A 90 -18.03 -13.48 -5.38
N TYR A 91 -18.31 -12.32 -5.98
CA TYR A 91 -17.74 -11.00 -5.67
C TYR A 91 -16.28 -11.00 -5.18
N ARG A 92 -15.33 -11.00 -6.13
CA ARG A 92 -13.91 -10.71 -5.87
C ARG A 92 -13.64 -9.23 -6.16
N PRO A 93 -13.70 -8.30 -5.20
CA PRO A 93 -12.86 -7.12 -5.31
C PRO A 93 -11.41 -7.60 -5.14
N LYS A 94 -10.56 -7.25 -6.12
CA LYS A 94 -9.16 -7.69 -6.24
C LYS A 94 -8.45 -7.62 -4.89
N VAL A 95 -8.03 -8.79 -4.39
CA VAL A 95 -7.18 -8.96 -3.22
C VAL A 95 -5.86 -8.24 -3.48
N ARG A 96 -5.65 -7.08 -2.86
CA ARG A 96 -4.29 -6.55 -2.69
C ARG A 96 -3.68 -7.26 -1.48
N ALA A 97 -2.75 -8.17 -1.75
CA ALA A 97 -1.72 -8.58 -0.78
C ALA A 97 -1.11 -7.33 -0.13
N ALA A 98 -0.57 -7.48 1.09
CA ALA A 98 0.07 -6.43 1.89
C ALA A 98 0.55 -5.27 1.01
N ALA A 99 -0.08 -4.09 1.16
CA ALA A 99 0.09 -2.99 0.22
C ALA A 99 1.58 -2.69 0.10
N THR A 100 2.18 -3.15 -0.99
CA THR A 100 3.62 -3.01 -1.17
C THR A 100 3.87 -1.54 -1.37
N VAL A 101 4.50 -0.89 -0.40
CA VAL A 101 4.64 0.56 -0.40
C VAL A 101 5.96 0.89 -1.09
N LEU A 102 5.91 1.75 -2.10
CA LEU A 102 7.10 2.37 -2.64
C LEU A 102 7.32 3.70 -1.92
N ARG A 103 8.44 3.82 -1.21
CA ARG A 103 8.91 5.10 -0.68
C ARG A 103 10.09 5.56 -1.53
N LEU A 104 10.05 6.81 -1.95
CA LEU A 104 11.10 7.46 -2.73
C LEU A 104 11.58 8.69 -1.97
N LYS A 105 12.89 8.82 -1.81
CA LYS A 105 13.51 9.95 -1.13
C LYS A 105 14.50 10.65 -2.05
N TYR A 106 14.41 11.97 -2.11
CA TYR A 106 15.29 12.83 -2.89
C TYR A 106 15.52 14.14 -2.14
N GLY A 107 16.74 14.33 -1.62
CA GLY A 107 17.02 15.43 -0.69
C GLY A 107 16.06 15.39 0.51
N ASP A 108 15.36 16.50 0.73
CA ASP A 108 14.33 16.64 1.77
C ASP A 108 12.92 16.22 1.32
N THR A 109 12.77 15.84 0.05
CA THR A 109 11.48 15.40 -0.50
C THR A 109 11.32 13.89 -0.33
N GLU A 110 10.24 13.47 0.32
CA GLU A 110 9.85 12.06 0.42
C GLU A 110 8.46 11.86 -0.18
N VAL A 111 8.35 10.88 -1.07
CA VAL A 111 7.12 10.55 -1.78
C VAL A 111 6.80 9.08 -1.58
N THR A 112 5.57 8.82 -1.15
CA THR A 112 5.08 7.45 -0.97
C THR A 112 4.03 7.12 -2.04
N ARG A 113 4.14 5.93 -2.63
CA ARG A 113 3.14 5.36 -3.54
C ARG A 113 2.65 4.03 -2.98
N ARG A 114 1.32 3.91 -3.01
CA ARG A 114 0.59 2.68 -2.71
C ARG A 114 -0.01 2.19 -4.02
N ARG A 115 -0.41 0.93 -4.04
CA ARG A 115 -1.05 0.29 -5.20
C ARG A 115 -2.25 1.12 -5.73
N ASP A 116 -2.86 1.97 -4.92
CA ASP A 116 -4.11 2.66 -5.24
C ASP A 116 -3.92 3.90 -6.13
N ASN A 117 -2.68 4.27 -6.45
CA ASN A 117 -2.34 5.39 -7.34
C ASN A 117 -1.09 5.05 -8.18
N ASP A 118 -1.28 4.12 -9.11
CA ASP A 118 -0.33 3.09 -9.59
C ASP A 118 0.77 3.53 -10.58
N SER A 119 1.20 4.79 -10.52
CA SER A 119 2.32 5.28 -11.32
C SER A 119 2.93 6.55 -10.72
N ILE A 120 4.25 6.69 -10.79
CA ILE A 120 4.92 7.96 -10.53
C ILE A 120 5.95 8.25 -11.61
N THR A 121 5.80 9.39 -12.28
CA THR A 121 6.82 9.91 -13.18
C THR A 121 7.88 10.67 -12.39
N ILE A 122 9.14 10.36 -12.65
CA ILE A 122 10.30 11.04 -12.10
C ILE A 122 11.00 11.78 -13.23
N GLY A 123 11.38 13.02 -13.00
CA GLY A 123 12.07 13.83 -14.00
C GLY A 123 12.31 15.26 -13.55
N ARG A 124 12.96 16.02 -14.42
CA ARG A 124 13.36 17.40 -14.15
C ARG A 124 12.21 18.41 -14.21
N GLU A 125 11.13 18.06 -14.91
CA GLU A 125 10.00 18.97 -15.11
C GLU A 125 9.11 19.03 -13.87
N GLN A 126 8.59 20.21 -13.54
CA GLN A 126 7.74 20.44 -12.36
C GLN A 126 6.44 19.62 -12.38
N GLY A 127 5.99 19.14 -13.54
CA GLY A 127 4.83 18.26 -13.67
C GLY A 127 5.09 16.80 -13.28
N CYS A 128 6.32 16.41 -12.95
CA CYS A 128 6.64 15.06 -12.49
C CYS A 128 6.14 14.84 -11.05
N GLY A 129 5.75 13.60 -10.76
CA GLY A 129 5.34 13.22 -9.41
C GLY A 129 6.49 13.20 -8.40
N LEU A 130 7.72 13.11 -8.88
CA LEU A 130 8.95 13.43 -8.15
C LEU A 130 9.87 14.25 -9.05
N VAL A 131 10.15 15.49 -8.64
CA VAL A 131 10.98 16.42 -9.42
C VAL A 131 12.43 16.29 -8.98
N VAL A 132 13.33 16.06 -9.93
CA VAL A 132 14.78 16.01 -9.68
C VAL A 132 15.49 17.22 -10.30
N ALA A 133 16.46 17.80 -9.59
CA ALA A 133 17.21 18.97 -10.01
C ALA A 133 18.38 18.66 -10.96
N ASP A 134 18.65 17.39 -11.26
CA ASP A 134 19.76 17.01 -12.14
C ASP A 134 19.55 17.50 -13.59
N GLN A 135 20.49 18.30 -14.12
CA GLN A 135 20.43 18.82 -15.48
C GLN A 135 20.55 17.72 -16.55
N LYS A 136 21.20 16.60 -16.22
CA LYS A 136 21.30 15.43 -17.10
C LYS A 136 20.03 14.59 -17.09
N ALA A 137 19.10 14.85 -16.16
CA ALA A 137 17.79 14.23 -16.19
C ALA A 137 16.91 14.81 -17.32
N SER A 138 16.27 13.91 -18.07
CA SER A 138 15.18 14.25 -18.97
C SER A 138 13.99 14.87 -18.20
N ARG A 139 13.19 15.69 -18.90
CA ARG A 139 12.02 16.36 -18.34
C ARG A 139 11.04 15.39 -17.69
N GLN A 140 10.73 14.32 -18.42
CA GLN A 140 10.11 13.09 -17.91
C GLN A 140 11.13 11.97 -18.14
N HIS A 141 11.76 11.49 -17.08
CA HIS A 141 12.94 10.62 -17.19
C HIS A 141 12.59 9.15 -17.14
N CYS A 142 11.85 8.77 -16.10
CA CYS A 142 11.39 7.40 -15.93
C CYS A 142 10.03 7.41 -15.24
N THR A 143 9.37 6.26 -15.27
CA THR A 143 8.11 6.04 -14.58
C THR A 143 8.25 4.80 -13.72
N ILE A 144 7.75 4.82 -12.49
CA ILE A 144 7.67 3.63 -11.64
C ILE A 144 6.20 3.26 -11.47
N ASP A 145 5.85 2.05 -11.90
CA ASP A 145 4.48 1.52 -11.87
C ASP A 145 4.42 0.25 -11.04
N TRP A 146 3.26 -0.04 -10.48
CA TRP A 146 2.98 -1.36 -9.91
C TRP A 146 2.50 -2.32 -10.99
N ARG A 147 3.22 -3.41 -11.23
CA ARG A 147 2.85 -4.44 -12.22
C ARG A 147 3.16 -5.83 -11.68
N GLN A 148 2.24 -6.78 -11.87
CA GLN A 148 2.41 -8.19 -11.49
C GLN A 148 2.93 -8.38 -10.05
N ASP A 149 2.36 -7.63 -9.12
CA ASP A 149 2.74 -7.60 -7.71
C ASP A 149 4.18 -7.14 -7.40
N LYS A 150 4.79 -6.32 -8.27
CA LYS A 150 6.11 -5.71 -8.06
C LYS A 150 6.15 -4.26 -8.55
N TRP A 151 7.07 -3.46 -7.99
CA TRP A 151 7.39 -2.14 -8.51
C TRP A 151 8.34 -2.27 -9.71
N VAL A 152 7.96 -1.69 -10.84
CA VAL A 152 8.72 -1.73 -12.09
C VAL A 152 9.06 -0.32 -12.52
N LEU A 153 10.34 -0.04 -12.63
CA LEU A 153 10.86 1.19 -13.23
C LEU A 153 10.93 1.02 -14.74
N LYS A 154 10.47 2.02 -15.48
CA LYS A 154 10.55 2.12 -16.93
C LYS A 154 11.34 3.35 -17.32
N ASP A 155 12.44 3.16 -18.06
CA ASP A 155 13.25 4.27 -18.57
C ASP A 155 12.63 4.90 -19.83
N HIS A 156 12.58 6.22 -19.87
CA HIS A 156 12.19 7.03 -21.02
C HIS A 156 13.29 8.00 -21.46
N SER A 157 14.46 7.92 -20.84
CA SER A 157 15.43 8.99 -20.87
C SER A 157 16.30 9.02 -22.12
N THR A 158 16.96 10.15 -22.34
CA THR A 158 17.94 10.31 -23.41
C THR A 158 19.31 9.74 -23.02
N ASN A 159 19.70 9.89 -21.76
CA ASN A 159 21.04 9.56 -21.26
C ASN A 159 21.10 8.25 -20.46
N GLY A 160 19.97 7.57 -20.28
CA GLY A 160 19.83 6.35 -19.50
C GLY A 160 19.56 6.60 -18.01
N THR A 161 18.94 5.60 -17.38
CA THR A 161 18.71 5.55 -15.93
C THR A 161 19.68 4.55 -15.31
N TYR A 162 20.39 4.93 -14.25
CA TYR A 162 21.33 4.07 -13.53
C TYR A 162 20.70 3.62 -12.22
N VAL A 163 20.53 2.31 -12.03
CA VAL A 163 19.88 1.74 -10.84
C VAL A 163 20.88 0.87 -10.09
N THR A 164 21.10 1.17 -8.81
CA THR A 164 21.93 0.37 -7.91
C THR A 164 21.05 -0.21 -6.82
N ALA A 165 20.81 -1.52 -6.84
CA ALA A 165 20.17 -2.18 -5.70
C ALA A 165 21.18 -2.39 -4.57
N GLU A 166 20.72 -2.36 -3.32
CA GLU A 166 21.59 -2.64 -2.17
C GLU A 166 22.23 -4.03 -2.29
N GLY A 167 23.56 -4.07 -2.24
CA GLY A 167 24.36 -5.30 -2.38
C GLY A 167 24.65 -5.73 -3.82
N ASP A 168 24.09 -5.06 -4.84
CA ASP A 168 24.30 -5.37 -6.26
C ASP A 168 25.17 -4.32 -6.97
N SER A 169 25.66 -4.68 -8.16
CA SER A 169 26.32 -3.73 -9.07
C SER A 169 25.31 -2.80 -9.75
N GLU A 170 25.76 -1.60 -10.11
CA GLU A 170 24.94 -0.63 -10.84
C GLU A 170 24.55 -1.16 -12.24
N MET A 171 23.28 -0.97 -12.60
CA MET A 171 22.71 -1.36 -13.88
C MET A 171 22.26 -0.12 -14.66
N LEU A 172 22.65 -0.04 -15.93
CA LEU A 172 22.21 1.01 -16.86
C LEU A 172 21.00 0.53 -17.66
N LEU A 173 19.89 1.27 -17.58
CA LEU A 173 18.68 1.05 -18.36
C LEU A 173 18.59 2.08 -19.48
N ARG A 174 18.27 1.62 -20.69
CA ARG A 174 18.03 2.48 -21.86
C ARG A 174 16.78 2.02 -22.61
N ARG A 175 15.66 2.71 -22.38
CA ARG A 175 14.33 2.32 -22.87
C ARG A 175 13.91 0.91 -22.44
N GLU A 176 14.44 0.47 -21.31
CA GLU A 176 14.18 -0.84 -20.72
C GLU A 176 13.38 -0.70 -19.42
N GLU A 177 12.86 -1.83 -18.95
CA GLU A 177 12.14 -1.93 -17.69
C GLU A 177 12.93 -2.79 -16.70
N LEU A 178 12.91 -2.41 -15.42
CA LEU A 178 13.58 -3.14 -14.34
C LEU A 178 12.63 -3.28 -13.15
N THR A 179 12.54 -4.50 -12.62
CA THR A 179 11.86 -4.74 -11.34
C THR A 179 12.73 -4.24 -10.19
N LEU A 180 12.22 -3.31 -9.39
CA LEU A 180 12.93 -2.79 -8.23
C LEU A 180 13.03 -3.84 -7.13
N ARG A 181 14.18 -3.89 -6.46
CA ARG A 181 14.37 -4.72 -5.26
C ARG A 181 13.81 -4.01 -4.02
N LYS A 182 14.06 -4.57 -2.83
CA LYS A 182 13.61 -3.99 -1.56
C LYS A 182 14.16 -2.60 -1.29
N HIS A 183 15.42 -2.33 -1.66
CA HIS A 183 16.05 -1.05 -1.41
C HIS A 183 17.16 -0.77 -2.43
N GLY A 184 17.37 0.49 -2.77
CA GLY A 184 18.47 0.93 -3.62
C GLY A 184 18.37 2.39 -4.03
N TRP A 185 19.12 2.75 -5.06
CA TRP A 185 19.25 4.13 -5.55
C TRP A 185 19.11 4.21 -7.07
N ILE A 186 18.62 5.36 -7.54
CA ILE A 186 18.44 5.69 -8.95
C ILE A 186 19.18 7.01 -9.22
N ALA A 187 20.06 7.00 -10.22
CA ALA A 187 20.74 8.18 -10.76
C ALA A 187 20.31 8.42 -12.22
N PHE A 188 20.32 9.69 -12.64
CA PHE A 188 19.67 10.13 -13.86
C PHE A 188 20.68 10.66 -14.88
N GLY A 189 20.85 9.96 -16.00
CA GLY A 189 21.71 10.39 -17.11
C GLY A 189 23.21 10.30 -16.86
N GLN A 190 23.63 9.83 -15.69
CA GLN A 190 25.02 9.55 -15.33
C GLN A 190 25.10 8.51 -14.19
N PRO A 191 26.23 7.78 -14.07
CA PRO A 191 26.47 6.86 -12.96
C PRO A 191 26.34 7.54 -11.60
N ARG A 192 25.94 6.78 -10.58
CA ARG A 192 25.83 7.27 -9.20
C ARG A 192 27.14 7.85 -8.67
N SER A 193 28.29 7.31 -9.08
CA SER A 193 29.61 7.83 -8.68
C SER A 193 29.88 9.25 -9.18
N GLY A 194 29.16 9.73 -10.18
CA GLY A 194 29.32 11.05 -10.79
C GLY A 194 28.32 12.11 -10.33
N THR A 195 27.42 11.79 -9.38
CA THR A 195 26.37 12.73 -8.94
C THR A 195 25.95 12.52 -7.49
N THR A 196 25.55 13.60 -6.84
CA THR A 196 24.84 13.56 -5.54
C THR A 196 23.32 13.56 -5.72
N GLU A 197 22.83 13.82 -6.93
CA GLU A 197 21.41 13.91 -7.26
C GLU A 197 20.81 12.53 -7.50
N VAL A 198 20.57 11.80 -6.41
CA VAL A 198 20.09 10.42 -6.44
C VAL A 198 18.76 10.27 -5.72
N VAL A 199 17.89 9.43 -6.26
CA VAL A 199 16.65 9.00 -5.61
C VAL A 199 16.90 7.68 -4.90
N GLU A 200 16.70 7.64 -3.60
CA GLU A 200 16.70 6.41 -2.81
C GLU A 200 15.29 5.81 -2.80
N TYR A 201 15.17 4.49 -2.97
CA TYR A 201 13.87 3.80 -3.01
C TYR A 201 13.79 2.68 -1.99
N PHE A 202 12.61 2.48 -1.41
CA PHE A 202 12.27 1.36 -0.53
C PHE A 202 10.97 0.71 -1.01
N CYS A 203 10.99 -0.60 -1.24
CA CYS A 203 9.84 -1.42 -1.59
C CYS A 203 9.55 -2.35 -0.41
N ASP A 204 8.57 -1.98 0.42
CA ASP A 204 8.09 -2.75 1.58
C ASP A 204 6.94 -3.68 1.20
#